data_AF-A0A2E5E2X6-F1
#
_entry.id   AF-A0A2E5E2X6-F1
#
_cell.length_a   1.000
_cell.length_b   1.000
_cell.length_c   1.000
_cell.angle_alpha   90.00
_cell.angle_beta   90.00
_cell.angle_gamma   90.00
#
_symmetry.space_group_name_H-M   'P 1'
#
loop_
_entity.id
_entity.type
_entity.pdbx_description
1 polymer ?
#
loop_
_entity_poly.entity_id
_entity_poly.type
_entity_poly.pdbx_seq_one_letter_code
_entity_poly.pdbx_strand_id
1 'polypeptide(L)'
;MASVMLASMPVAAGVRVFDQNGQQVPATSWSASQNHESGGWEIVLQELWNPWGNTWFAVEVDSGENVSSLMIDVDGPPAGSPVTVTVGVVGAPVNRIEKIHQSGSAEVVLHDVRVVQHLGEITVQSINFIDAGGDVHGPIRVTTAQSSSRGIRSLDVAGDLLGDVIATDGLIRSIAVLGDIGNEDHPVRIEAGHGLWLLDVRGDCAADIDLCPGTHSGFLHQMFADSFTGTLHANRLDRPAGEASPPMIMLDGWLTGNWTLQQSLQLEDAIIQIPGQGLRGQVILNAECHEEAEWSTPFNLTAVGGSPPLELIGPTYEATPALIGGGSIGLVPYRLHASGCVPPSGTVMTDVEDDLEVVLRFHGPVCSQWGSPLSFERRVMGSQDDFVAVASSNFLAEVDSSDSRLVRISSAGAWGGFEAGWEYRVHPTSSLQCEGIMESVSGDVIYQLGIESNHCVADIDDSGQVDIVDILLLLALWGDANTPAADAADVNQDGIVAVDDLLIVIGSWGDC
;
A
#
# COMPACT_ATOMS: atom_id res chain seq x y z
N MET A 1 3.94 -4.74 74.39
CA MET A 1 3.46 -3.82 73.34
C MET A 1 4.51 -2.73 73.17
N ALA A 2 5.50 -2.96 72.32
CA ALA A 2 6.47 -1.95 71.92
C ALA A 2 5.90 -1.23 70.70
N SER A 3 5.44 0.00 70.89
CA SER A 3 4.99 0.87 69.80
C SER A 3 6.24 1.35 69.07
N VAL A 4 6.55 0.71 67.96
CA VAL A 4 7.59 1.16 67.03
C VAL A 4 7.06 2.42 66.37
N MET A 5 7.59 3.58 66.77
CA MET A 5 7.39 4.82 66.01
C MET A 5 8.07 4.65 64.66
N LEU A 6 7.28 4.37 63.63
CA LEU A 6 7.69 4.53 62.23
C LEU A 6 8.03 6.02 62.05
N ALA A 7 9.32 6.32 61.95
CA ALA A 7 9.78 7.63 61.54
C ALA A 7 9.18 7.90 60.15
N SER A 8 8.34 8.94 60.05
CA SER A 8 7.82 9.41 58.78
C SER A 8 9.02 9.75 57.89
N MET A 9 9.24 8.97 56.83
CA MET A 9 10.21 9.35 55.82
C MET A 9 9.83 10.74 55.29
N PRO A 10 10.79 11.67 55.14
CA PRO A 10 10.49 12.96 54.56
C PRO A 10 9.94 12.74 53.16
N VAL A 11 8.73 13.25 52.89
CA VAL A 11 8.18 13.34 51.55
C VAL A 11 9.20 14.14 50.73
N ALA A 12 9.73 13.55 49.66
CA ALA A 12 10.65 14.25 48.77
C ALA A 12 9.95 15.51 48.27
N ALA A 13 10.53 16.69 48.53
CA ALA A 13 9.98 17.93 48.03
C ALA A 13 9.94 17.86 46.50
N GLY A 14 8.75 17.98 45.90
CA GLY A 14 8.57 18.00 44.44
C GLY A 14 7.75 16.87 43.83
N VAL A 15 7.47 15.78 44.55
CA VAL A 15 6.62 14.68 44.05
C VAL A 15 5.53 14.33 45.06
N ARG A 16 4.29 14.16 44.59
CA ARG A 16 3.15 13.75 45.39
C ARG A 16 2.38 12.65 44.66
N VAL A 17 1.88 11.67 45.42
CA VAL A 17 1.09 10.56 44.88
C VAL A 17 -0.23 10.46 45.62
N PHE A 18 -1.33 10.51 44.88
CA PHE A 18 -2.70 10.50 45.40
C PHE A 18 -3.50 9.31 44.88
N ASP A 19 -4.56 8.94 45.60
CA ASP A 19 -5.56 8.00 45.13
C ASP A 19 -6.64 8.70 44.27
N GLN A 20 -7.62 7.93 43.79
CA GLN A 20 -8.75 8.45 43.01
C GLN A 20 -9.62 9.48 43.75
N ASN A 21 -9.51 9.57 45.07
CA ASN A 21 -10.25 10.52 45.91
C ASN A 21 -9.40 11.75 46.28
N GLY A 22 -8.17 11.86 45.76
CA GLY A 22 -7.21 12.92 46.13
C GLY A 22 -6.59 12.73 47.51
N GLN A 23 -6.71 11.56 48.13
CA GLN A 23 -6.04 11.25 49.39
C GLN A 23 -4.61 10.78 49.13
N GLN A 24 -3.68 11.18 49.98
CA GLN A 24 -2.27 10.81 49.80
C GLN A 24 -2.09 9.29 49.96
N VAL A 25 -1.40 8.67 48.99
CA VAL A 25 -1.07 7.25 49.02
C VAL A 25 0.02 7.01 50.08
N PRO A 26 -0.05 5.93 50.89
CA PRO A 26 0.95 5.62 51.90
C PRO A 26 2.36 5.59 51.31
N ALA A 27 3.32 6.23 52.00
CA ALA A 27 4.73 6.34 51.56
C ALA A 27 5.47 4.99 51.46
N THR A 28 4.86 3.89 51.88
CA THR A 28 5.39 2.54 51.65
C THR A 28 5.12 2.05 50.22
N SER A 29 4.12 2.61 49.55
CA SER A 29 3.63 2.15 48.24
C SER A 29 4.25 2.91 47.07
N TRP A 30 5.21 3.78 47.33
CA TRP A 30 5.97 4.48 46.29
C TRP A 30 7.26 5.06 46.85
N SER A 31 8.22 5.35 45.97
CA SER A 31 9.42 6.11 46.29
C SER A 31 9.76 7.08 45.15
N ALA A 32 10.51 8.13 45.46
CA ALA A 32 11.01 9.07 44.47
C ALA A 32 12.43 9.52 44.83
N SER A 33 13.28 9.67 43.82
CA SER A 33 14.61 10.25 43.93
C SER A 33 14.93 11.14 42.73
N GLN A 34 15.83 12.10 42.88
CA GLN A 34 16.21 12.99 41.78
C GLN A 34 17.43 12.41 41.05
N ASN A 35 17.33 12.25 39.73
CA ASN A 35 18.46 11.90 38.89
C ASN A 35 19.25 13.17 38.57
N HIS A 36 20.48 13.25 39.07
CA HIS A 36 21.33 14.42 38.92
C HIS A 36 21.87 14.63 37.50
N GLU A 37 21.89 13.59 36.67
CA GLU A 37 22.40 13.66 35.30
C GLU A 37 21.35 14.21 34.34
N SER A 38 20.11 13.73 34.45
CA SER A 38 18.98 14.18 33.63
C SER A 38 18.24 15.38 34.22
N GLY A 39 18.42 15.65 35.51
CA GLY A 39 17.69 16.70 36.23
C GLY A 39 16.21 16.41 36.46
N GLY A 40 15.78 15.15 36.30
CA GLY A 40 14.38 14.74 36.50
C GLY A 40 14.20 13.72 37.63
N TRP A 41 12.95 13.41 37.92
CA TRP A 41 12.56 12.47 38.98
C TRP A 41 12.57 11.01 38.49
N GLU A 42 13.12 10.13 39.31
CA GLU A 42 12.96 8.69 39.24
C GLU A 42 11.92 8.27 40.29
N ILE A 43 10.76 7.84 39.82
CA ILE A 43 9.59 7.51 40.62
C ILE A 43 9.32 6.01 40.48
N VAL A 44 9.15 5.32 41.60
CA VAL A 44 8.80 3.89 41.64
C VAL A 44 7.49 3.73 42.38
N LEU A 45 6.47 3.20 41.71
CA LEU A 45 5.21 2.78 42.33
C LEU A 45 5.33 1.30 42.69
N GLN A 46 5.08 0.95 43.95
CA GLN A 46 5.31 -0.39 44.49
C GLN A 46 4.17 -0.80 45.42
N GLU A 47 3.90 -2.10 45.55
CA GLU A 47 2.84 -2.66 46.40
C GLU A 47 1.39 -2.22 46.05
N LEU A 48 0.43 -3.13 46.24
CA LEU A 48 -0.99 -2.78 46.19
C LEU A 48 -1.41 -2.12 47.51
N TRP A 49 -1.72 -0.83 47.48
CA TRP A 49 -2.24 -0.16 48.68
C TRP A 49 -3.72 -0.50 48.95
N ASN A 50 -4.47 -0.88 47.91
CA ASN A 50 -5.84 -1.40 48.02
C ASN A 50 -5.95 -2.79 47.37
N PRO A 51 -5.55 -3.87 48.06
CA PRO A 51 -5.46 -5.21 47.46
C PRO A 51 -6.81 -5.84 47.08
N TRP A 52 -7.92 -5.29 47.58
CA TRP A 52 -9.28 -5.81 47.34
C TRP A 52 -10.10 -4.96 46.36
N GLY A 53 -9.48 -3.95 45.74
CA GLY A 53 -10.13 -3.08 44.76
C GLY A 53 -9.13 -2.53 43.75
N ASN A 54 -9.59 -1.57 42.94
CA ASN A 54 -8.71 -0.88 42.01
C ASN A 54 -7.71 -0.03 42.79
N THR A 55 -6.44 -0.24 42.51
CA THR A 55 -5.37 0.58 43.07
C THR A 55 -5.15 1.76 42.13
N TRP A 56 -5.28 2.98 42.64
CA TRP A 56 -5.08 4.20 41.86
C TRP A 56 -3.83 4.94 42.34
N PHE A 57 -2.99 5.36 41.40
CA PHE A 57 -1.85 6.25 41.63
C PHE A 57 -1.95 7.45 40.70
N ALA A 58 -2.24 8.63 41.26
CA ALA A 58 -2.14 9.91 40.57
C ALA A 58 -0.81 10.56 40.97
N VAL A 59 0.16 10.53 40.06
CA VAL A 59 1.50 11.09 40.23
C VAL A 59 1.50 12.55 39.80
N GLU A 60 1.76 13.43 40.75
CA GLU A 60 1.96 14.85 40.53
C GLU A 60 3.42 15.21 40.82
N VAL A 61 4.01 16.01 39.93
CA VAL A 61 5.30 16.69 40.18
C VAL A 61 5.07 18.19 40.20
N ASP A 62 5.98 18.93 40.85
CA ASP A 62 5.93 20.39 40.83
C ASP A 62 5.99 20.92 39.38
N SER A 63 5.31 22.04 39.13
CA SER A 63 5.20 22.59 37.77
C SER A 63 6.57 22.91 37.19
N GLY A 64 6.83 22.42 35.97
CA GLY A 64 8.11 22.60 35.27
C GLY A 64 9.14 21.50 35.53
N GLU A 65 8.87 20.57 36.45
CA GLU A 65 9.75 19.44 36.71
C GLU A 65 9.65 18.35 35.62
N ASN A 66 10.75 17.62 35.45
CA ASN A 66 10.86 16.51 34.52
C ASN A 66 10.76 15.17 35.27
N VAL A 67 10.25 14.13 34.61
CA VAL A 67 10.28 12.74 35.10
C VAL A 67 11.21 11.94 34.20
N SER A 68 12.35 11.51 34.74
CA SER A 68 13.31 10.69 34.01
C SER A 68 12.89 9.24 33.91
N SER A 69 12.21 8.71 34.93
CA SER A 69 11.65 7.37 34.87
C SER A 69 10.49 7.24 35.84
N LEU A 70 9.38 6.68 35.35
CA LEU A 70 8.30 6.17 36.18
C LEU A 70 8.23 4.65 36.04
N MET A 71 8.65 3.94 37.08
CA MET A 71 8.59 2.49 37.14
C MET A 71 7.33 2.04 37.90
N ILE A 72 6.52 1.19 37.27
CA ILE A 72 5.32 0.60 37.86
C ILE A 72 5.68 -0.84 38.26
N ASP A 73 6.19 -1.00 39.48
CA ASP A 73 6.68 -2.25 40.06
C ASP A 73 5.67 -2.81 41.07
N VAL A 74 4.43 -2.94 40.63
CA VAL A 74 3.33 -3.43 41.45
C VAL A 74 3.06 -4.88 41.08
N ASP A 75 3.33 -5.78 42.01
CA ASP A 75 2.85 -7.16 41.93
C ASP A 75 1.42 -7.25 42.46
N GLY A 76 0.57 -7.99 41.74
CA GLY A 76 -0.84 -8.11 42.09
C GLY A 76 -1.39 -9.51 41.88
N PRO A 77 -2.50 -9.88 42.55
CA PRO A 77 -3.10 -11.19 42.40
C PRO A 77 -3.66 -11.38 40.97
N PRO A 78 -3.80 -12.63 40.51
CA PRO A 78 -4.21 -12.93 39.14
C PRO A 78 -5.69 -12.52 38.92
N ALA A 79 -5.89 -11.58 37.98
CA ALA A 79 -7.16 -11.12 37.40
C ALA A 79 -8.15 -10.34 38.29
N GLY A 80 -8.47 -9.10 37.87
CA GLY A 80 -9.70 -8.41 38.26
C GLY A 80 -9.55 -7.03 38.94
N SER A 81 -8.36 -6.67 39.42
CA SER A 81 -8.11 -5.39 40.10
C SER A 81 -6.95 -4.65 39.44
N PRO A 82 -7.18 -3.88 38.36
CA PRO A 82 -6.11 -3.16 37.68
C PRO A 82 -5.49 -2.08 38.57
N VAL A 83 -4.20 -1.89 38.39
CA VAL A 83 -3.44 -0.71 38.82
C VAL A 83 -3.66 0.38 37.79
N THR A 84 -4.33 1.43 38.21
CA THR A 84 -4.59 2.59 37.36
C THR A 84 -3.64 3.71 37.71
N VAL A 85 -2.95 4.24 36.71
CA VAL A 85 -1.94 5.30 36.90
C VAL A 85 -2.32 6.53 36.09
N THR A 86 -2.28 7.69 36.73
CA THR A 86 -2.37 9.01 36.10
C THR A 86 -1.07 9.76 36.34
N VAL A 87 -0.54 10.42 35.32
CA VAL A 87 0.71 11.18 35.41
C VAL A 87 0.48 12.58 34.87
N GLY A 88 0.64 13.57 35.75
CA GLY A 88 0.25 14.95 35.46
C GLY A 88 -1.26 15.16 35.65
N VAL A 89 -1.63 16.34 36.12
CA VAL A 89 -3.03 16.74 36.32
C VAL A 89 -3.31 18.07 35.63
N VAL A 90 -4.59 18.35 35.36
CA VAL A 90 -5.01 19.64 34.81
C VAL A 90 -4.53 20.77 35.74
N GLY A 91 -3.66 21.64 35.23
CA GLY A 91 -3.06 22.76 35.97
C GLY A 91 -1.67 22.49 36.57
N ALA A 92 -1.19 21.25 36.55
CA ALA A 92 0.18 20.87 36.90
C ALA A 92 0.68 19.72 35.98
N PRO A 93 0.82 19.98 34.67
CA PRO A 93 1.36 18.99 33.74
C PRO A 93 2.86 18.75 34.00
N VAL A 94 3.33 17.55 33.70
CA VAL A 94 4.76 17.24 33.74
C VAL A 94 5.45 17.93 32.57
N ASN A 95 6.64 18.52 32.76
CA ASN A 95 7.30 19.20 31.65
C ASN A 95 7.79 18.22 30.57
N ARG A 96 8.51 17.18 31.00
CA ARG A 96 9.05 16.11 30.15
C ARG A 96 8.97 14.76 30.87
N ILE A 97 8.68 13.69 30.14
CA ILE A 97 8.76 12.31 30.65
C ILE A 97 9.68 11.52 29.71
N GLU A 98 10.80 10.98 30.18
CA GLU A 98 11.67 10.15 29.32
C GLU A 98 11.19 8.70 29.21
N LYS A 99 10.63 8.14 30.29
CA LYS A 99 10.28 6.74 30.35
C LYS A 99 9.16 6.43 31.35
N ILE A 100 8.18 5.64 30.92
CA ILE A 100 7.21 4.95 31.77
C ILE A 100 7.31 3.46 31.48
N HIS A 101 7.59 2.64 32.49
CA HIS A 101 7.80 1.21 32.30
C HIS A 101 7.13 0.40 33.41
N GLN A 102 6.38 -0.63 33.01
CA GLN A 102 5.86 -1.64 33.91
C GLN A 102 6.86 -2.80 34.06
N SER A 103 7.29 -3.08 35.29
CA SER A 103 8.08 -4.27 35.64
C SER A 103 7.28 -5.30 36.43
N GLY A 104 6.26 -4.85 37.18
CA GLY A 104 5.43 -5.69 38.03
C GLY A 104 4.41 -6.54 37.28
N SER A 105 3.90 -7.57 37.95
CA SER A 105 2.95 -8.53 37.39
C SER A 105 1.48 -8.09 37.37
N ALA A 106 1.11 -7.00 38.05
CA ALA A 106 -0.27 -6.53 38.09
C ALA A 106 -0.79 -6.08 36.71
N GLU A 107 -2.11 -6.09 36.52
CA GLU A 107 -2.71 -5.48 35.34
C GLU A 107 -2.55 -3.96 35.43
N VAL A 108 -1.96 -3.30 34.42
CA VAL A 108 -1.73 -1.84 34.45
C VAL A 108 -2.53 -1.13 33.37
N VAL A 109 -3.21 -0.06 33.78
CA VAL A 109 -3.88 0.88 32.88
C VAL A 109 -3.30 2.27 33.12
N LEU A 110 -2.62 2.84 32.13
CA LEU A 110 -2.31 4.27 32.13
C LEU A 110 -3.60 5.02 31.77
N HIS A 111 -4.22 5.65 32.77
CA HIS A 111 -5.49 6.32 32.59
C HIS A 111 -5.36 7.66 31.87
N ASP A 112 -4.39 8.48 32.28
CA ASP A 112 -4.16 9.80 31.71
C ASP A 112 -2.67 10.16 31.91
N VAL A 113 -1.99 10.54 30.84
CA VAL A 113 -0.60 11.00 30.86
C VAL A 113 -0.56 12.35 30.15
N ARG A 114 -0.16 13.40 30.88
CA ARG A 114 -0.09 14.76 30.36
C ARG A 114 1.32 15.31 30.45
N VAL A 115 1.89 15.66 29.30
CA VAL A 115 3.24 16.20 29.19
C VAL A 115 3.22 17.49 28.38
N VAL A 116 3.94 18.52 28.82
CA VAL A 116 3.96 19.82 28.13
C VAL A 116 4.83 19.78 26.88
N GLN A 117 5.99 19.13 26.96
CA GLN A 117 6.98 19.12 25.90
C GLN A 117 7.14 17.70 25.36
N HIS A 118 8.08 16.95 25.89
CA HIS A 118 8.55 15.74 25.25
C HIS A 118 8.12 14.50 26.02
N LEU A 119 7.62 13.51 25.29
CA LEU A 119 7.34 12.18 25.79
C LEU A 119 8.28 11.15 25.14
N GLY A 120 8.98 10.40 25.99
CA GLY A 120 9.85 9.32 25.58
C GLY A 120 9.13 7.97 25.55
N GLU A 121 9.77 6.93 26.07
CA GLU A 121 9.30 5.54 25.96
C GLU A 121 8.14 5.27 26.92
N ILE A 122 7.11 4.56 26.44
CA ILE A 122 6.08 3.98 27.30
C ILE A 122 5.98 2.48 27.03
N THR A 123 6.01 1.66 28.09
CA THR A 123 5.69 0.24 28.01
C THR A 123 4.79 -0.17 29.17
N VAL A 124 3.51 -0.41 28.88
CA VAL A 124 2.49 -0.82 29.86
C VAL A 124 1.46 -1.74 29.20
N GLN A 125 0.55 -2.32 29.98
CA GLN A 125 -0.47 -3.20 29.42
C GLN A 125 -1.66 -2.52 28.74
N SER A 126 -2.03 -1.28 29.08
CA SER A 126 -3.08 -0.55 28.35
C SER A 126 -3.02 0.95 28.61
N ILE A 127 -3.50 1.73 27.64
CA ILE A 127 -3.42 3.19 27.66
C ILE A 127 -4.81 3.75 27.30
N ASN A 128 -5.33 4.60 28.18
CA ASN A 128 -6.58 5.31 27.92
C ASN A 128 -6.30 6.63 27.18
N PHE A 129 -5.54 7.53 27.79
CA PHE A 129 -5.30 8.86 27.23
C PHE A 129 -3.83 9.26 27.42
N ILE A 130 -3.22 9.74 26.34
CA ILE A 130 -1.96 10.47 26.33
C ILE A 130 -2.22 11.81 25.66
N ASP A 131 -1.78 12.88 26.30
CA ASP A 131 -1.79 14.26 25.80
C ASP A 131 -0.34 14.79 25.90
N ALA A 132 0.35 14.77 24.76
CA ALA A 132 1.71 15.26 24.62
C ALA A 132 1.70 16.62 23.91
N GLY A 133 2.01 17.69 24.66
CA GLY A 133 2.05 19.06 24.15
C GLY A 133 3.21 19.39 23.20
N GLY A 134 4.14 18.46 22.99
CA GLY A 134 5.21 18.52 22.00
C GLY A 134 5.44 17.14 21.40
N ASP A 135 6.69 16.77 21.17
CA ASP A 135 7.04 15.58 20.39
C ASP A 135 7.04 14.28 21.21
N VAL A 136 6.74 13.17 20.55
CA VAL A 136 6.89 11.81 21.08
C VAL A 136 8.05 11.11 20.38
N HIS A 137 9.17 10.87 21.07
CA HIS A 137 10.35 10.25 20.45
C HIS A 137 10.57 8.78 20.81
N GLY A 138 10.05 8.36 21.96
CA GLY A 138 10.19 6.97 22.40
C GLY A 138 9.04 6.12 21.88
N PRO A 139 9.25 4.79 21.77
CA PRO A 139 8.17 3.91 21.35
C PRO A 139 7.10 3.84 22.45
N ILE A 140 5.84 3.84 22.04
CA ILE A 140 4.68 3.58 22.88
C ILE A 140 4.24 2.15 22.62
N ARG A 141 4.49 1.27 23.58
CA ARG A 141 4.24 -0.17 23.49
C ARG A 141 3.18 -0.58 24.48
N VAL A 142 2.13 -1.21 23.98
CA VAL A 142 1.07 -1.80 24.79
C VAL A 142 1.24 -3.32 24.80
N THR A 143 1.41 -3.91 25.98
CA THR A 143 1.67 -5.35 26.15
C THR A 143 0.42 -6.13 26.50
N THR A 144 -0.78 -5.63 26.17
CA THR A 144 -2.04 -6.31 26.52
C THR A 144 -2.05 -7.74 25.96
N ALA A 145 -2.67 -8.67 26.70
CA ALA A 145 -3.15 -9.91 26.10
C ALA A 145 -4.29 -9.63 25.09
N GLN A 146 -4.44 -10.51 24.07
CA GLN A 146 -5.43 -10.41 22.99
C GLN A 146 -6.80 -9.89 23.44
N SER A 147 -7.10 -8.65 23.05
CA SER A 147 -8.35 -7.99 23.43
C SER A 147 -8.71 -6.85 22.48
N SER A 148 -9.90 -6.94 21.89
CA SER A 148 -10.47 -5.87 21.05
C SER A 148 -10.96 -4.65 21.84
N SER A 149 -10.94 -4.70 23.18
CA SER A 149 -11.35 -3.59 24.05
C SER A 149 -10.19 -2.91 24.77
N ARG A 150 -8.98 -3.46 24.66
CA ARG A 150 -7.74 -2.92 25.24
C ARG A 150 -6.78 -2.49 24.13
N GLY A 151 -5.74 -1.76 24.49
CA GLY A 151 -4.80 -1.14 23.55
C GLY A 151 -4.61 0.33 23.90
N ILE A 152 -4.66 1.19 22.88
CA ILE A 152 -4.53 2.65 23.02
C ILE A 152 -5.88 3.28 22.67
N ARG A 153 -6.50 3.96 23.63
CA ARG A 153 -7.77 4.65 23.37
C ARG A 153 -7.59 6.04 22.77
N SER A 154 -6.61 6.83 23.20
CA SER A 154 -6.27 8.11 22.56
C SER A 154 -4.80 8.41 22.78
N LEU A 155 -4.13 8.80 21.70
CA LEU A 155 -2.80 9.38 21.69
C LEU A 155 -2.90 10.71 20.95
N ASP A 156 -2.85 11.80 21.69
CA ASP A 156 -2.93 13.15 21.16
C ASP A 156 -1.53 13.79 21.28
N VAL A 157 -0.97 14.23 20.15
CA VAL A 157 0.39 14.76 20.03
C VAL A 157 0.33 16.11 19.33
N ALA A 158 0.75 17.17 20.02
CA ALA A 158 0.73 18.52 19.47
C ALA A 158 1.98 18.85 18.63
N GLY A 159 3.08 18.11 18.81
CA GLY A 159 4.26 18.15 17.96
C GLY A 159 4.30 16.97 16.98
N ASP A 160 5.49 16.42 16.79
CA ASP A 160 5.73 15.28 15.89
C ASP A 160 5.68 13.95 16.65
N LEU A 161 5.17 12.91 15.97
CA LEU A 161 5.27 11.53 16.43
C LEU A 161 6.45 10.86 15.73
N LEU A 162 7.53 10.64 16.46
CA LEU A 162 8.81 10.10 15.95
C LEU A 162 9.12 8.69 16.47
N GLY A 163 8.34 8.20 17.44
CA GLY A 163 8.49 6.86 18.02
C GLY A 163 7.38 5.90 17.58
N ASP A 164 7.72 4.61 17.48
CA ASP A 164 6.76 3.54 17.14
C ASP A 164 5.54 3.51 18.06
N VAL A 165 4.37 3.15 17.52
CA VAL A 165 3.15 2.94 18.29
C VAL A 165 2.68 1.52 18.09
N ILE A 166 2.85 0.67 19.11
CA ILE A 166 2.71 -0.77 18.97
C ILE A 166 1.68 -1.30 19.96
N ALA A 167 0.57 -1.79 19.42
CA ALA A 167 -0.49 -2.51 20.12
C ALA A 167 -0.83 -3.81 19.36
N THR A 168 0.17 -4.68 19.16
CA THR A 168 0.11 -5.89 18.33
C THR A 168 -1.14 -6.75 18.58
N ASP A 169 -1.54 -6.94 19.83
CA ASP A 169 -2.71 -7.74 20.24
C ASP A 169 -3.92 -6.88 20.66
N GLY A 170 -3.87 -5.57 20.40
CA GLY A 170 -4.83 -4.56 20.87
C GLY A 170 -5.48 -3.76 19.75
N LEU A 171 -6.35 -2.84 20.16
CA LEU A 171 -7.02 -1.86 19.32
C LEU A 171 -6.41 -0.47 19.56
N ILE A 172 -6.16 0.28 18.49
CA ILE A 172 -5.86 1.71 18.59
C ILE A 172 -7.12 2.48 18.14
N ARG A 173 -7.71 3.26 19.03
CA ARG A 173 -8.92 4.03 18.69
C ARG A 173 -8.60 5.40 18.10
N SER A 174 -7.58 6.09 18.59
CA SER A 174 -7.28 7.42 18.06
C SER A 174 -5.80 7.71 18.19
N ILE A 175 -5.20 8.13 17.08
CA ILE A 175 -3.92 8.83 17.02
C ILE A 175 -4.22 10.17 16.35
N ALA A 176 -4.02 11.26 17.08
CA ALA A 176 -4.17 12.62 16.58
C ALA A 176 -2.82 13.35 16.70
N VAL A 177 -2.26 13.78 15.57
CA VAL A 177 -0.94 14.42 15.51
C VAL A 177 -1.07 15.76 14.78
N LEU A 178 -0.68 16.85 15.43
CA LEU A 178 -0.72 18.18 14.82
C LEU A 178 0.52 18.49 13.97
N GLY A 179 1.64 17.80 14.20
CA GLY A 179 2.82 17.81 13.36
C GLY A 179 2.85 16.63 12.39
N ASP A 180 4.05 16.11 12.14
CA ASP A 180 4.30 14.99 11.24
C ASP A 180 4.35 13.65 12.00
N ILE A 181 4.09 12.54 11.29
CA ILE A 181 4.45 11.19 11.75
C ILE A 181 5.68 10.75 10.97
N GLY A 182 6.79 10.54 11.68
CA GLY A 182 8.04 10.08 11.07
C GLY A 182 8.61 11.00 9.99
N ASN A 183 9.52 10.47 9.18
CA ASN A 183 9.98 11.08 7.93
C ASN A 183 10.38 9.98 6.92
N GLU A 184 10.65 10.34 5.66
CA GLU A 184 10.98 9.38 4.61
C GLU A 184 12.19 8.48 4.94
N ASP A 185 13.17 8.99 5.71
CA ASP A 185 14.35 8.21 6.12
C ASP A 185 14.07 7.34 7.36
N HIS A 186 13.06 7.69 8.16
CA HIS A 186 12.72 7.06 9.43
C HIS A 186 11.19 6.97 9.58
N PRO A 187 10.54 6.07 8.82
CA PRO A 187 9.11 5.86 8.97
C PRO A 187 8.80 5.30 10.36
N VAL A 188 7.69 5.76 10.95
CA VAL A 188 7.21 5.25 12.25
C VAL A 188 6.45 3.96 12.04
N ARG A 189 6.74 2.93 12.84
CA ARG A 189 5.95 1.69 12.82
C ARG A 189 4.69 1.85 13.67
N ILE A 190 3.54 1.56 13.09
CA ILE A 190 2.24 1.54 13.79
C ILE A 190 1.66 0.14 13.69
N GLU A 191 1.36 -0.49 14.83
CA GLU A 191 0.74 -1.82 14.86
C GLU A 191 -0.54 -1.84 15.70
N ALA A 192 -1.60 -2.44 15.15
CA ALA A 192 -2.83 -2.69 15.91
C ALA A 192 -3.57 -3.93 15.39
N GLY A 193 -3.45 -5.05 16.11
CA GLY A 193 -4.07 -6.32 15.70
C GLY A 193 -5.58 -6.26 15.52
N HIS A 194 -6.29 -5.52 16.35
CA HIS A 194 -7.74 -5.39 16.25
C HIS A 194 -8.21 -4.21 15.40
N GLY A 195 -7.28 -3.40 14.88
CA GLY A 195 -7.56 -2.28 13.99
C GLY A 195 -7.23 -0.89 14.54
N LEU A 196 -7.41 0.10 13.67
CA LEU A 196 -7.15 1.52 13.89
C LEU A 196 -8.41 2.32 13.54
N TRP A 197 -9.04 2.96 14.54
CA TRP A 197 -10.29 3.69 14.25
C TRP A 197 -10.05 5.06 13.63
N LEU A 198 -9.13 5.85 14.18
CA LEU A 198 -8.83 7.19 13.69
C LEU A 198 -7.33 7.44 13.70
N LEU A 199 -6.82 7.85 12.54
CA LEU A 199 -5.51 8.47 12.36
C LEU A 199 -5.75 9.87 11.77
N ASP A 200 -5.62 10.93 12.58
CA ASP A 200 -5.75 12.33 12.13
C ASP A 200 -4.38 13.01 12.24
N VAL A 201 -3.72 13.22 11.11
CA VAL A 201 -2.42 13.88 10.99
C VAL A 201 -2.61 15.20 10.25
N ARG A 202 -2.12 16.30 10.82
CA ARG A 202 -2.19 17.63 10.20
C ARG A 202 -1.00 17.97 9.32
N GLY A 203 0.01 17.11 9.30
CA GLY A 203 1.16 17.15 8.41
C GLY A 203 1.33 15.86 7.61
N ASP A 204 2.57 15.55 7.26
CA ASP A 204 2.91 14.37 6.47
C ASP A 204 2.98 13.11 7.35
N CYS A 205 2.53 11.98 6.81
CA CYS A 205 2.54 10.68 7.49
C CYS A 205 3.51 9.72 6.80
N ALA A 206 4.74 9.65 7.30
CA ALA A 206 5.72 8.63 6.93
C ALA A 206 5.67 7.46 7.93
N ALA A 207 4.91 6.42 7.59
CA ALA A 207 4.63 5.31 8.50
C ALA A 207 4.50 3.94 7.82
N ASP A 208 4.90 2.90 8.54
CA ASP A 208 4.63 1.50 8.23
C ASP A 208 3.54 1.00 9.17
N ILE A 209 2.31 0.93 8.66
CA ILE A 209 1.10 0.59 9.40
C ILE A 209 0.74 -0.87 9.14
N ASP A 210 0.84 -1.72 10.17
CA ASP A 210 0.41 -3.11 10.13
C ASP A 210 -0.79 -3.34 11.08
N LEU A 211 -1.97 -3.53 10.49
CA LEU A 211 -3.21 -3.84 11.20
C LEU A 211 -3.53 -5.35 11.15
N CYS A 212 -2.65 -6.16 10.56
CA CYS A 212 -2.76 -7.61 10.54
C CYS A 212 -1.53 -8.33 11.12
N PRO A 213 -0.90 -7.83 12.22
CA PRO A 213 0.30 -8.48 12.74
C PRO A 213 -0.02 -9.90 13.20
N GLY A 214 0.74 -10.87 12.71
CA GLY A 214 0.54 -12.29 13.03
C GLY A 214 -0.72 -12.87 12.38
N THR A 215 -1.74 -13.19 13.18
CA THR A 215 -3.00 -13.81 12.71
C THR A 215 -4.23 -12.93 12.96
N HIS A 216 -4.01 -11.65 13.26
CA HIS A 216 -5.10 -10.74 13.48
C HIS A 216 -5.71 -10.25 12.18
N SER A 217 -6.92 -9.69 12.26
CA SER A 217 -7.72 -9.24 11.12
C SER A 217 -8.18 -7.80 11.34
N GLY A 218 -7.25 -6.91 11.68
CA GLY A 218 -7.56 -5.53 12.02
C GLY A 218 -8.05 -4.74 10.81
N PHE A 219 -8.87 -3.74 11.10
CA PHE A 219 -9.46 -2.87 10.09
C PHE A 219 -8.93 -1.45 10.23
N LEU A 220 -9.02 -0.68 9.15
CA LEU A 220 -8.87 0.78 9.18
C LEU A 220 -10.25 1.43 9.04
N HIS A 221 -10.57 2.40 9.90
CA HIS A 221 -11.82 3.16 9.77
C HIS A 221 -11.59 4.54 9.16
N GLN A 222 -10.82 5.41 9.82
CA GLN A 222 -10.58 6.77 9.35
C GLN A 222 -9.09 7.13 9.32
N MET A 223 -8.69 7.77 8.22
CA MET A 223 -7.35 8.31 8.04
C MET A 223 -7.39 9.67 7.35
N PHE A 224 -6.71 10.65 7.96
CA PHE A 224 -6.49 11.99 7.43
C PHE A 224 -5.00 12.30 7.54
N ALA A 225 -4.40 12.79 6.46
CA ALA A 225 -3.03 13.29 6.44
C ALA A 225 -2.86 14.27 5.27
N ASP A 226 -1.78 15.05 5.28
CA ASP A 226 -1.36 15.78 4.09
C ASP A 226 -0.90 14.73 3.06
N SER A 227 0.32 14.19 3.20
CA SER A 227 0.79 13.06 2.39
C SER A 227 0.89 11.77 3.20
N PHE A 228 0.90 10.63 2.52
CA PHE A 228 1.26 9.33 3.09
C PHE A 228 2.46 8.73 2.35
N THR A 229 3.47 8.33 3.10
CA THR A 229 4.64 7.61 2.61
C THR A 229 4.90 6.36 3.46
N GLY A 230 4.99 5.19 2.84
CA GLY A 230 5.33 3.95 3.55
C GLY A 230 4.41 2.80 3.19
N THR A 231 4.10 1.94 4.16
CA THR A 231 3.26 0.76 3.94
C THR A 231 1.99 0.79 4.78
N LEU A 232 0.89 0.27 4.22
CA LEU A 232 -0.35 0.02 4.95
C LEU A 232 -0.78 -1.41 4.67
N HIS A 233 -0.82 -2.25 5.69
CA HIS A 233 -1.40 -3.60 5.61
C HIS A 233 -2.60 -3.66 6.53
N ALA A 234 -3.78 -3.90 5.96
CA ALA A 234 -5.01 -4.05 6.73
C ALA A 234 -5.86 -5.18 6.15
N ASN A 235 -6.76 -5.74 6.97
CA ASN A 235 -7.64 -6.78 6.49
C ASN A 235 -8.70 -6.19 5.56
N ARG A 236 -9.30 -5.09 6.01
CA ARG A 236 -10.36 -4.35 5.31
C ARG A 236 -10.47 -2.92 5.81
N LEU A 237 -11.19 -2.08 5.05
CA LEU A 237 -11.82 -0.90 5.63
C LEU A 237 -13.10 -1.33 6.34
N ASP A 238 -13.42 -0.74 7.49
CA ASP A 238 -14.63 -1.11 8.24
C ASP A 238 -15.16 0.05 9.08
N ARG A 239 -16.44 -0.05 9.46
CA ARG A 239 -17.10 0.87 10.38
C ARG A 239 -17.19 0.19 11.76
N PRO A 240 -16.53 0.74 12.80
CA PRO A 240 -16.68 0.24 14.16
C PRO A 240 -18.14 0.27 14.61
N ALA A 241 -18.52 -0.70 15.45
CA ALA A 241 -19.85 -0.75 16.01
C ALA A 241 -20.18 0.52 16.80
N GLY A 242 -21.24 1.22 16.39
CA GLY A 242 -21.71 2.44 17.04
C GLY A 242 -21.23 3.74 16.41
N GLU A 243 -20.31 3.69 15.43
CA GLU A 243 -19.90 4.88 14.69
C GLU A 243 -20.89 5.22 13.57
N ALA A 244 -21.26 6.49 13.45
CA ALA A 244 -22.18 6.96 12.42
C ALA A 244 -21.45 7.36 11.13
N SER A 245 -20.20 7.78 11.23
CA SER A 245 -19.38 8.13 10.08
C SER A 245 -19.06 6.90 9.24
N PRO A 246 -18.98 7.04 7.90
CA PRO A 246 -18.43 5.99 7.06
C PRO A 246 -16.93 5.84 7.26
N PRO A 247 -16.36 4.69 6.83
CA PRO A 247 -14.93 4.57 6.64
C PRO A 247 -14.46 5.64 5.66
N MET A 248 -13.37 6.32 5.98
CA MET A 248 -12.96 7.50 5.23
C MET A 248 -11.45 7.66 5.23
N ILE A 249 -10.88 7.80 4.04
CA ILE A 249 -9.47 8.06 3.83
C ILE A 249 -9.38 9.34 3.00
N MET A 250 -8.75 10.36 3.56
CA MET A 250 -8.55 11.63 2.87
C MET A 250 -7.09 12.04 2.99
N LEU A 251 -6.44 12.15 1.83
CA LEU A 251 -5.10 12.72 1.70
C LEU A 251 -5.21 14.03 0.93
N ASP A 252 -4.52 15.08 1.38
CA ASP A 252 -4.42 16.35 0.67
C ASP A 252 -3.22 16.39 -0.31
N GLY A 253 -2.28 15.47 -0.14
CA GLY A 253 -1.00 15.28 -0.83
C GLY A 253 -0.81 13.85 -1.37
N TRP A 254 0.43 13.41 -1.51
CA TRP A 254 0.72 12.19 -2.27
C TRP A 254 0.49 10.92 -1.45
N LEU A 255 0.00 9.87 -2.10
CA LEU A 255 0.09 8.49 -1.63
C LEU A 255 1.31 7.84 -2.30
N THR A 256 2.38 7.70 -1.52
CA THR A 256 3.64 7.06 -1.90
C THR A 256 3.81 5.77 -1.11
N GLY A 257 4.08 4.65 -1.78
CA GLY A 257 4.28 3.35 -1.13
C GLY A 257 3.14 2.36 -1.32
N ASN A 258 3.06 1.32 -0.50
CA ASN A 258 2.26 0.13 -0.82
C ASN A 258 1.16 -0.09 0.21
N TRP A 259 -0.09 -0.07 -0.27
CA TRP A 259 -1.27 -0.40 0.52
C TRP A 259 -1.76 -1.78 0.12
N THR A 260 -2.06 -2.61 1.11
CA THR A 260 -2.53 -3.98 0.93
C THR A 260 -3.76 -4.19 1.80
N LEU A 261 -4.90 -4.38 1.14
CA LEU A 261 -6.15 -4.83 1.76
C LEU A 261 -6.34 -6.32 1.45
N GLN A 262 -6.43 -7.13 2.50
CA GLN A 262 -6.57 -8.59 2.34
C GLN A 262 -7.90 -8.99 1.69
N GLN A 263 -8.97 -8.24 1.95
CA GLN A 263 -10.33 -8.51 1.47
C GLN A 263 -10.77 -7.57 0.34
N SER A 264 -11.98 -7.84 -0.17
CA SER A 264 -12.72 -7.00 -1.11
C SER A 264 -12.93 -5.57 -0.61
N LEU A 265 -13.15 -4.65 -1.54
CA LEU A 265 -13.49 -3.26 -1.25
C LEU A 265 -14.87 -2.92 -1.84
N GLN A 266 -15.91 -3.20 -1.04
CA GLN A 266 -17.33 -3.13 -1.45
C GLN A 266 -18.18 -2.28 -0.48
N LEU A 267 -17.64 -1.18 0.00
CA LEU A 267 -18.34 -0.30 0.93
C LEU A 267 -18.95 0.87 0.14
N GLU A 268 -20.28 0.87 0.00
CA GLU A 268 -21.01 1.88 -0.78
C GLU A 268 -20.87 3.31 -0.20
N ASP A 269 -20.68 3.42 1.11
CA ASP A 269 -20.58 4.70 1.81
C ASP A 269 -19.14 5.10 2.15
N ALA A 270 -18.16 4.24 1.88
CA ALA A 270 -16.76 4.57 2.13
C ALA A 270 -16.27 5.67 1.19
N ILE A 271 -15.49 6.59 1.74
CA ILE A 271 -14.96 7.74 1.02
C ILE A 271 -13.45 7.59 0.94
N ILE A 272 -12.91 7.40 -0.25
CA ILE A 272 -11.46 7.41 -0.47
C ILE A 272 -11.14 8.57 -1.40
N GLN A 273 -10.39 9.53 -0.88
CA GLN A 273 -10.05 10.77 -1.57
C GLN A 273 -8.54 11.03 -1.54
N ILE A 274 -7.96 11.22 -2.70
CA ILE A 274 -6.53 11.53 -2.92
C ILE A 274 -6.48 12.72 -3.90
N PRO A 275 -5.49 13.62 -3.88
CA PRO A 275 -5.35 14.63 -4.92
C PRO A 275 -5.11 14.02 -6.30
N GLY A 276 -5.45 14.79 -7.34
CA GLY A 276 -5.18 14.44 -8.72
C GLY A 276 -3.69 14.24 -8.95
N GLN A 277 -3.33 13.18 -9.66
CA GLN A 277 -1.95 12.67 -9.80
C GLN A 277 -1.31 12.23 -8.47
N GLY A 278 -2.05 12.18 -7.36
CA GLY A 278 -1.51 11.89 -6.02
C GLY A 278 -1.08 10.44 -5.80
N LEU A 279 -1.43 9.50 -6.69
CA LEU A 279 -1.12 8.09 -6.52
C LEU A 279 0.22 7.73 -7.17
N ARG A 280 1.30 7.73 -6.37
CA ARG A 280 2.64 7.27 -6.78
C ARG A 280 2.92 5.82 -6.37
N GLY A 281 2.17 5.34 -5.38
CA GLY A 281 2.27 4.01 -4.81
C GLY A 281 1.42 2.93 -5.49
N GLN A 282 1.33 1.79 -4.83
CA GLN A 282 0.46 0.69 -5.23
C GLN A 282 -0.63 0.46 -4.18
N VAL A 283 -1.85 0.16 -4.63
CA VAL A 283 -2.94 -0.29 -3.77
C VAL A 283 -3.38 -1.67 -4.25
N ILE A 284 -3.15 -2.68 -3.43
CA ILE A 284 -3.49 -4.08 -3.66
C ILE A 284 -4.78 -4.39 -2.89
N LEU A 285 -5.79 -4.86 -3.61
CA LEU A 285 -7.08 -5.28 -3.05
C LEU A 285 -7.22 -6.80 -3.19
N ASN A 286 -7.94 -7.43 -2.26
CA ASN A 286 -8.11 -8.89 -2.20
C ASN A 286 -6.78 -9.65 -2.10
N ALA A 287 -5.84 -9.20 -1.28
CA ALA A 287 -4.53 -9.84 -1.17
C ALA A 287 -4.57 -11.30 -0.66
N GLU A 288 -5.67 -11.74 -0.03
CA GLU A 288 -5.90 -13.15 0.34
C GLU A 288 -6.49 -13.99 -0.80
N CYS A 289 -6.76 -13.41 -1.96
CA CYS A 289 -7.27 -14.11 -3.14
C CYS A 289 -8.61 -14.82 -2.92
N HIS A 290 -9.59 -14.11 -2.34
CA HIS A 290 -10.97 -14.60 -2.27
C HIS A 290 -11.58 -14.64 -3.68
N GLU A 291 -12.20 -15.77 -4.06
CA GLU A 291 -12.76 -15.98 -5.41
C GLU A 291 -13.90 -15.00 -5.75
N GLU A 292 -14.70 -14.61 -4.76
CA GLU A 292 -15.86 -13.71 -4.92
C GLU A 292 -15.51 -12.24 -4.63
N ALA A 293 -14.23 -11.88 -4.70
CA ALA A 293 -13.85 -10.52 -4.38
C ALA A 293 -14.28 -9.52 -5.44
N GLU A 294 -14.76 -8.36 -4.98
CA GLU A 294 -15.09 -7.24 -5.86
C GLU A 294 -14.47 -5.94 -5.34
N TRP A 295 -14.32 -4.99 -6.25
CA TRP A 295 -13.92 -3.63 -5.96
C TRP A 295 -14.97 -2.68 -6.55
N SER A 296 -15.86 -2.19 -5.70
CA SER A 296 -16.94 -1.27 -6.07
C SER A 296 -16.87 0.09 -5.35
N THR A 297 -16.10 0.22 -4.26
CA THR A 297 -15.85 1.54 -3.64
C THR A 297 -14.94 2.38 -4.53
N PRO A 298 -15.37 3.57 -4.98
CA PRO A 298 -14.56 4.41 -5.84
C PRO A 298 -13.36 5.05 -5.10
N PHE A 299 -12.24 5.16 -5.81
CA PHE A 299 -11.14 6.05 -5.42
C PHE A 299 -11.29 7.38 -6.15
N ASN A 300 -11.53 8.45 -5.40
CA ASN A 300 -11.74 9.79 -5.94
C ASN A 300 -10.43 10.58 -5.95
N LEU A 301 -9.88 10.81 -7.14
CA LEU A 301 -8.77 11.71 -7.37
C LEU A 301 -9.32 13.13 -7.56
N THR A 302 -9.05 14.04 -6.63
CA THR A 302 -9.58 15.41 -6.68
C THR A 302 -8.87 16.28 -7.71
N ALA A 303 -9.50 17.36 -8.15
CA ALA A 303 -8.87 18.28 -9.08
C ALA A 303 -7.70 19.03 -8.43
N VAL A 304 -6.49 18.85 -8.94
CA VAL A 304 -5.29 19.60 -8.52
C VAL A 304 -4.53 20.07 -9.75
N GLY A 305 -4.03 21.31 -9.72
CA GLY A 305 -3.12 21.81 -10.76
C GLY A 305 -3.69 21.87 -12.19
N GLY A 306 -5.03 21.87 -12.34
CA GLY A 306 -5.70 21.86 -13.65
C GLY A 306 -6.04 20.46 -14.20
N SER A 307 -5.70 19.38 -13.49
CA SER A 307 -6.23 18.05 -13.79
C SER A 307 -7.70 17.96 -13.36
N PRO A 308 -8.61 17.39 -14.20
CA PRO A 308 -9.99 17.17 -13.81
C PRO A 308 -10.07 16.14 -12.68
N PRO A 309 -11.15 16.15 -11.88
CA PRO A 309 -11.39 15.07 -10.93
C PRO A 309 -11.58 13.77 -11.70
N LEU A 310 -11.08 12.67 -11.12
CA LEU A 310 -11.10 11.35 -11.74
C LEU A 310 -11.57 10.32 -10.71
N GLU A 311 -12.50 9.48 -11.11
CA GLU A 311 -13.00 8.38 -10.30
C GLU A 311 -12.41 7.07 -10.85
N LEU A 312 -11.75 6.30 -9.99
CA LEU A 312 -11.27 4.96 -10.32
C LEU A 312 -12.17 3.93 -9.63
N ILE A 313 -12.72 3.01 -10.42
CA ILE A 313 -13.55 1.91 -9.94
C ILE A 313 -13.06 0.60 -10.55
N GLY A 314 -13.22 -0.49 -9.80
CA GLY A 314 -12.76 -1.80 -10.20
C GLY A 314 -13.72 -2.59 -11.08
N PRO A 315 -13.29 -3.78 -11.53
CA PRO A 315 -11.96 -4.35 -11.32
C PRO A 315 -10.87 -3.78 -12.25
N THR A 316 -11.24 -2.93 -13.21
CA THR A 316 -10.36 -2.28 -14.20
C THR A 316 -10.77 -0.81 -14.40
N TYR A 317 -9.80 0.05 -14.70
CA TYR A 317 -10.04 1.44 -15.09
C TYR A 317 -9.16 1.83 -16.28
N GLU A 318 -9.57 2.86 -17.03
CA GLU A 318 -8.90 3.32 -18.24
C GLU A 318 -7.85 4.42 -18.01
N ALA A 319 -7.83 5.02 -16.82
CA ALA A 319 -6.92 6.11 -16.51
C ALA A 319 -5.46 5.65 -16.52
N THR A 320 -4.66 6.27 -17.39
CA THR A 320 -3.25 5.88 -17.56
C THR A 320 -2.43 6.18 -16.29
N PRO A 321 -1.31 5.46 -16.07
CA PRO A 321 -0.44 5.70 -14.91
C PRO A 321 -0.02 7.17 -14.78
N ALA A 322 0.28 7.84 -15.89
CA ALA A 322 0.65 9.26 -15.89
C ALA A 322 -0.46 10.18 -15.36
N LEU A 323 -1.74 9.86 -15.60
CA LEU A 323 -2.89 10.65 -15.11
C LEU A 323 -3.12 10.50 -13.60
N ILE A 324 -2.76 9.35 -13.03
CA ILE A 324 -3.00 9.05 -11.61
C ILE A 324 -1.79 9.29 -10.72
N GLY A 325 -0.59 9.47 -11.28
CA GLY A 325 0.64 9.78 -10.54
C GLY A 325 1.79 8.79 -10.70
N GLY A 326 1.64 7.79 -11.56
CA GLY A 326 2.60 6.72 -11.82
C GLY A 326 2.32 5.41 -11.06
N GLY A 327 1.45 5.48 -10.05
CA GLY A 327 1.01 4.35 -9.23
C GLY A 327 -0.01 3.46 -9.92
N SER A 328 -0.66 2.58 -9.14
CA SER A 328 -1.72 1.69 -9.62
C SER A 328 -2.58 1.17 -8.47
N ILE A 329 -3.85 0.93 -8.75
CA ILE A 329 -4.77 0.14 -7.91
C ILE A 329 -5.08 -1.15 -8.65
N GLY A 330 -5.01 -2.30 -7.97
CA GLY A 330 -5.25 -3.62 -8.55
C GLY A 330 -5.97 -4.56 -7.60
N LEU A 331 -7.06 -5.16 -8.09
CA LEU A 331 -7.75 -6.27 -7.46
C LEU A 331 -7.09 -7.58 -7.87
N VAL A 332 -6.79 -8.45 -6.92
CA VAL A 332 -6.24 -9.81 -7.18
C VAL A 332 -7.38 -10.77 -7.54
N PRO A 333 -7.22 -11.64 -8.56
CA PRO A 333 -6.08 -11.72 -9.48
C PRO A 333 -5.98 -10.49 -10.37
N TYR A 334 -4.74 -9.99 -10.56
CA TYR A 334 -4.51 -8.76 -11.32
C TYR A 334 -4.95 -8.90 -12.77
N ARG A 335 -5.45 -7.80 -13.34
CA ARG A 335 -5.84 -7.70 -14.75
C ARG A 335 -4.85 -6.86 -15.54
N LEU A 336 -4.82 -7.08 -16.84
CA LEU A 336 -4.10 -6.24 -17.79
C LEU A 336 -4.71 -4.83 -17.79
N HIS A 337 -3.86 -3.82 -17.65
CA HIS A 337 -4.22 -2.41 -17.78
C HIS A 337 -4.08 -1.99 -19.25
N ALA A 338 -5.13 -2.25 -20.04
CA ALA A 338 -5.12 -2.13 -21.50
C ALA A 338 -4.62 -0.77 -22.03
N SER A 339 -5.08 0.34 -21.44
CA SER A 339 -4.67 1.70 -21.80
C SER A 339 -3.28 2.09 -21.29
N GLY A 340 -2.75 1.36 -20.30
CA GLY A 340 -1.43 1.56 -19.72
C GLY A 340 -0.31 0.76 -20.39
N CYS A 341 -0.66 -0.10 -21.36
CA CYS A 341 0.29 -0.83 -22.19
C CYS A 341 0.96 0.09 -23.22
N VAL A 342 2.12 -0.33 -23.74
CA VAL A 342 2.83 0.40 -24.80
C VAL A 342 3.10 -0.56 -25.96
N PRO A 343 2.49 -0.36 -27.14
CA PRO A 343 1.37 0.56 -27.37
C PRO A 343 0.10 0.12 -26.62
N PRO A 344 -0.90 1.01 -26.42
CA PRO A 344 -2.18 0.63 -25.80
C PRO A 344 -2.86 -0.52 -26.53
N SER A 345 -3.59 -1.37 -25.79
CA SER A 345 -4.32 -2.49 -26.40
C SER A 345 -5.33 -2.00 -27.44
N GLY A 346 -5.41 -2.69 -28.58
CA GLY A 346 -6.23 -2.32 -29.74
C GLY A 346 -5.57 -1.31 -30.67
N THR A 347 -4.31 -0.91 -30.43
CA THR A 347 -3.55 -0.08 -31.36
C THR A 347 -3.32 -0.82 -32.67
N VAL A 348 -3.40 -0.08 -33.78
CA VAL A 348 -2.95 -0.53 -35.10
C VAL A 348 -1.71 0.28 -35.47
N MET A 349 -0.59 -0.40 -35.69
CA MET A 349 0.67 0.20 -36.12
C MET A 349 0.79 0.07 -37.64
N THR A 350 1.31 1.11 -38.30
CA THR A 350 1.54 1.09 -39.75
C THR A 350 2.90 0.50 -40.11
N ASP A 351 3.89 0.62 -39.23
CA ASP A 351 5.25 0.18 -39.48
C ASP A 351 5.79 -0.66 -38.32
N VAL A 352 6.64 -1.64 -38.63
CA VAL A 352 7.36 -2.45 -37.64
C VAL A 352 8.84 -2.10 -37.77
N GLU A 353 9.36 -1.36 -36.79
CA GLU A 353 10.81 -1.34 -36.62
C GLU A 353 11.28 -2.76 -36.28
N ASP A 354 12.43 -3.18 -36.81
CA ASP A 354 13.02 -4.52 -36.56
C ASP A 354 13.12 -4.88 -35.06
N ASP A 355 13.05 -3.87 -34.19
CA ASP A 355 13.13 -3.97 -32.73
C ASP A 355 11.81 -3.58 -32.01
N LEU A 356 10.64 -3.88 -32.59
CA LEU A 356 9.35 -3.58 -31.94
C LEU A 356 9.27 -4.21 -30.54
N GLU A 357 9.23 -3.35 -29.53
CA GLU A 357 9.04 -3.72 -28.13
C GLU A 357 7.60 -3.43 -27.70
N VAL A 358 6.90 -4.46 -27.22
CA VAL A 358 5.58 -4.32 -26.60
C VAL A 358 5.73 -4.44 -25.09
N VAL A 359 5.18 -3.49 -24.35
CA VAL A 359 5.18 -3.49 -22.88
C VAL A 359 3.76 -3.67 -22.38
N LEU A 360 3.47 -4.85 -21.83
CA LEU A 360 2.22 -5.10 -21.13
C LEU A 360 2.31 -4.52 -19.72
N ARG A 361 1.27 -3.81 -19.29
CA ARG A 361 1.15 -3.31 -17.91
C ARG A 361 -0.01 -3.99 -17.20
N PHE A 362 0.21 -4.38 -15.96
CA PHE A 362 -0.81 -4.94 -15.09
C PHE A 362 -1.22 -3.94 -13.99
N HIS A 363 -2.43 -4.09 -13.47
CA HIS A 363 -2.94 -3.26 -12.37
C HIS A 363 -2.23 -3.52 -11.03
N GLY A 364 -1.43 -4.58 -10.93
CA GLY A 364 -0.59 -4.92 -9.77
C GLY A 364 0.70 -5.66 -10.19
N PRO A 365 1.60 -5.93 -9.24
CA PRO A 365 2.90 -6.54 -9.50
C PRO A 365 2.77 -8.02 -9.89
N VAL A 366 3.58 -8.46 -10.85
CA VAL A 366 3.55 -9.83 -11.39
C VAL A 366 4.93 -10.48 -11.31
N CYS A 367 4.96 -11.81 -11.31
CA CYS A 367 6.17 -12.60 -11.41
C CYS A 367 5.98 -13.77 -12.37
N SER A 368 7.07 -14.20 -13.02
CA SER A 368 7.06 -15.34 -13.93
C SER A 368 7.56 -16.59 -13.21
N GLN A 369 6.81 -17.67 -13.33
CA GLN A 369 7.18 -19.03 -12.93
C GLN A 369 7.74 -19.83 -14.11
N TRP A 370 8.07 -21.10 -13.86
CA TRP A 370 8.46 -22.03 -14.92
C TRP A 370 7.41 -22.12 -16.04
N GLY A 371 7.85 -21.88 -17.27
CA GLY A 371 7.01 -21.89 -18.47
C GLY A 371 7.02 -20.53 -19.18
N SER A 372 6.25 -20.42 -20.27
CA SER A 372 6.07 -19.12 -20.94
C SER A 372 5.01 -18.32 -20.18
N PRO A 373 5.30 -17.11 -19.68
CA PRO A 373 4.31 -16.29 -18.97
C PRO A 373 3.15 -15.86 -19.86
N LEU A 374 3.36 -15.85 -21.18
CA LEU A 374 2.39 -15.40 -22.17
C LEU A 374 2.19 -16.45 -23.27
N SER A 375 0.97 -16.51 -23.81
CA SER A 375 0.65 -17.21 -25.05
C SER A 375 0.18 -16.23 -26.12
N PHE A 376 0.48 -16.55 -27.36
CA PHE A 376 0.32 -15.66 -28.50
C PHE A 376 -0.57 -16.32 -29.54
N GLU A 377 -1.49 -15.56 -30.08
CA GLU A 377 -2.28 -15.94 -31.25
C GLU A 377 -2.20 -14.82 -32.29
N ARG A 378 -2.34 -15.15 -33.57
CA ARG A 378 -2.40 -14.15 -34.63
C ARG A 378 -3.42 -14.52 -35.71
N ARG A 379 -3.86 -13.54 -36.48
CA ARG A 379 -4.58 -13.72 -37.76
C ARG A 379 -4.17 -12.64 -38.74
N VAL A 380 -4.47 -12.83 -40.02
CA VAL A 380 -4.20 -11.80 -41.04
C VAL A 380 -4.99 -10.53 -40.69
N MET A 381 -4.33 -9.37 -40.73
CA MET A 381 -4.94 -8.10 -40.36
C MET A 381 -6.16 -7.82 -41.27
N GLY A 382 -7.30 -7.49 -40.66
CA GLY A 382 -8.56 -7.21 -41.36
C GLY A 382 -9.32 -8.46 -41.83
N SER A 383 -8.74 -9.65 -41.72
CA SER A 383 -9.43 -10.90 -42.05
C SER A 383 -10.53 -11.24 -41.04
N GLN A 384 -11.48 -12.08 -41.48
CA GLN A 384 -12.49 -12.69 -40.60
C GLN A 384 -12.06 -14.10 -40.16
N ASP A 385 -10.80 -14.47 -40.40
CA ASP A 385 -10.27 -15.78 -40.05
C ASP A 385 -10.14 -15.91 -38.52
N ASP A 386 -10.13 -17.16 -38.08
CA ASP A 386 -9.88 -17.50 -36.68
C ASP A 386 -8.42 -17.18 -36.32
N PHE A 387 -8.21 -16.78 -35.07
CA PHE A 387 -6.87 -16.64 -34.52
C PHE A 387 -6.18 -18.00 -34.43
N VAL A 388 -4.94 -18.07 -34.89
CA VAL A 388 -4.09 -19.26 -34.82
C VAL A 388 -2.97 -19.06 -33.81
N ALA A 389 -2.66 -20.10 -33.05
CA ALA A 389 -1.61 -20.05 -32.04
C ALA A 389 -0.22 -19.84 -32.68
N VAL A 390 0.58 -18.97 -32.06
CA VAL A 390 1.98 -18.73 -32.39
C VAL A 390 2.86 -19.34 -31.31
N ALA A 391 3.98 -19.92 -31.69
CA ALA A 391 4.91 -20.50 -30.73
C ALA A 391 5.46 -19.41 -29.81
N SER A 392 5.28 -19.55 -28.49
CA SER A 392 5.81 -18.57 -27.52
C SER A 392 7.33 -18.43 -27.59
N SER A 393 8.06 -19.42 -28.13
CA SER A 393 9.50 -19.34 -28.37
C SER A 393 9.91 -18.28 -29.39
N ASN A 394 8.96 -17.73 -30.15
CA ASN A 394 9.20 -16.62 -31.06
C ASN A 394 9.33 -15.28 -30.32
N PHE A 395 8.94 -15.23 -29.04
CA PHE A 395 8.91 -14.03 -28.22
C PHE A 395 9.76 -14.23 -26.97
N LEU A 396 10.44 -13.16 -26.55
CA LEU A 396 11.06 -13.06 -25.24
C LEU A 396 10.15 -12.19 -24.36
N ALA A 397 9.47 -12.83 -23.41
CA ALA A 397 8.56 -12.16 -22.46
C ALA A 397 9.18 -12.15 -21.06
N GLU A 398 9.58 -10.99 -20.58
CA GLU A 398 10.28 -10.83 -19.30
C GLU A 398 9.59 -9.79 -18.41
N VAL A 399 9.46 -10.11 -17.12
CA VAL A 399 9.01 -9.13 -16.12
C VAL A 399 10.11 -8.08 -15.94
N ASP A 400 9.76 -6.81 -16.03
CA ASP A 400 10.73 -5.72 -15.89
C ASP A 400 11.27 -5.66 -14.45
N SER A 401 12.59 -5.73 -14.32
CA SER A 401 13.28 -5.69 -13.02
C SER A 401 13.13 -4.36 -12.25
N SER A 402 12.76 -3.27 -12.94
CA SER A 402 12.58 -1.94 -12.37
C SER A 402 11.13 -1.61 -12.02
N ASP A 403 10.15 -2.27 -12.66
CA ASP A 403 8.73 -2.16 -12.37
C ASP A 403 8.06 -3.51 -12.59
N SER A 404 7.84 -4.28 -11.51
CA SER A 404 7.27 -5.63 -11.60
C SER A 404 5.83 -5.67 -12.11
N ARG A 405 5.20 -4.52 -12.38
CA ARG A 405 3.91 -4.43 -13.07
C ARG A 405 4.03 -4.54 -14.59
N LEU A 406 5.25 -4.57 -15.14
CA LEU A 406 5.51 -4.60 -16.57
C LEU A 406 6.03 -5.94 -17.04
N VAL A 407 5.53 -6.38 -18.18
CA VAL A 407 6.09 -7.50 -18.95
C VAL A 407 6.49 -6.97 -20.32
N ARG A 408 7.80 -6.97 -20.58
CA ARG A 408 8.38 -6.59 -21.87
C ARG A 408 8.36 -7.78 -22.80
N ILE A 409 7.90 -7.55 -24.03
CA ILE A 409 7.84 -8.53 -25.09
C ILE A 409 8.72 -8.01 -26.22
N SER A 410 9.77 -8.77 -26.53
CA SER A 410 10.66 -8.52 -27.65
C SER A 410 10.76 -9.77 -28.52
N SER A 411 11.37 -9.63 -29.70
CA SER A 411 11.63 -10.76 -30.57
C SER A 411 12.70 -11.70 -29.99
N ALA A 412 12.48 -13.01 -30.07
CA ALA A 412 13.46 -14.01 -29.65
C ALA A 412 14.63 -14.21 -30.66
N GLY A 413 14.67 -13.45 -31.76
CA GLY A 413 15.75 -13.47 -32.75
C GLY A 413 15.31 -12.96 -34.12
N ALA A 414 16.20 -12.98 -35.11
CA ALA A 414 15.98 -12.35 -36.43
C ALA A 414 14.76 -12.85 -37.25
N TRP A 415 14.07 -13.91 -36.81
CA TRP A 415 12.92 -14.50 -37.51
C TRP A 415 11.73 -14.77 -36.56
N GLY A 416 11.74 -14.17 -35.36
CA GLY A 416 10.66 -14.27 -34.38
C GLY A 416 10.00 -12.92 -34.12
N GLY A 417 8.92 -12.93 -33.34
CA GLY A 417 8.29 -11.71 -32.84
C GLY A 417 7.03 -11.28 -33.58
N PHE A 418 6.80 -9.98 -33.56
CA PHE A 418 5.67 -9.31 -34.20
C PHE A 418 6.00 -9.03 -35.66
N GLU A 419 5.11 -9.43 -36.57
CA GLU A 419 5.28 -9.31 -38.02
C GLU A 419 4.20 -8.39 -38.60
N ALA A 420 4.55 -7.65 -39.64
CA ALA A 420 3.61 -6.81 -40.38
C ALA A 420 2.55 -7.64 -41.11
N GLY A 421 1.35 -7.07 -41.28
CA GLY A 421 0.19 -7.74 -41.89
C GLY A 421 -0.61 -8.63 -40.95
N TRP A 422 -0.29 -8.65 -39.64
CA TRP A 422 -0.94 -9.51 -38.66
C TRP A 422 -1.63 -8.72 -37.53
N GLU A 423 -2.72 -9.29 -37.04
CA GLU A 423 -3.36 -8.91 -35.78
C GLU A 423 -3.02 -9.95 -34.72
N TYR A 424 -2.46 -9.52 -33.60
CA TYR A 424 -2.03 -10.37 -32.49
C TYR A 424 -2.99 -10.27 -31.30
N ARG A 425 -3.15 -11.41 -30.61
CA ARG A 425 -3.72 -11.52 -29.27
C ARG A 425 -2.71 -12.11 -28.32
N VAL A 426 -2.52 -11.47 -27.18
CA VAL A 426 -1.59 -11.93 -26.14
C VAL A 426 -2.36 -12.19 -24.86
N HIS A 427 -2.18 -13.40 -24.32
CA HIS A 427 -2.88 -13.89 -23.15
C HIS A 427 -1.88 -14.22 -22.04
N PRO A 428 -2.16 -13.86 -20.78
CA PRO A 428 -1.48 -14.43 -19.63
C PRO A 428 -1.67 -15.95 -19.57
N THR A 429 -0.63 -16.68 -19.21
CA THR A 429 -0.72 -18.11 -18.86
C THR A 429 -0.72 -18.30 -17.34
N SER A 430 -0.93 -19.52 -16.87
CA SER A 430 -0.77 -19.86 -15.46
C SER A 430 0.67 -19.73 -14.94
N SER A 431 1.66 -19.54 -15.82
CA SER A 431 3.04 -19.24 -15.43
C SER A 431 3.24 -17.78 -15.05
N LEU A 432 2.31 -16.87 -15.37
CA LEU A 432 2.36 -15.47 -14.92
C LEU A 432 1.49 -15.32 -13.66
N GLN A 433 2.12 -15.02 -12.54
CA GLN A 433 1.47 -14.96 -11.22
C GLN A 433 1.46 -13.54 -10.66
N CYS A 434 0.53 -13.29 -9.75
CA CYS A 434 0.53 -12.10 -8.89
C CYS A 434 1.69 -12.22 -7.89
N GLU A 435 2.60 -11.24 -7.89
CA GLU A 435 3.78 -11.26 -7.04
C GLU A 435 3.37 -11.31 -5.55
N GLY A 436 3.95 -12.25 -4.79
CA GLY A 436 3.66 -12.42 -3.36
C GLY A 436 2.38 -13.21 -3.03
N ILE A 437 1.48 -13.47 -3.98
CA ILE A 437 0.15 -14.04 -3.70
C ILE A 437 -0.04 -15.47 -4.27
N MET A 438 0.89 -15.95 -5.10
CA MET A 438 0.87 -17.29 -5.74
C MET A 438 -0.42 -17.60 -6.55
N GLU A 439 -1.21 -16.58 -6.88
CA GLU A 439 -2.37 -16.70 -7.76
C GLU A 439 -1.98 -16.36 -9.20
N SER A 440 -2.63 -16.99 -10.20
CA SER A 440 -2.39 -16.62 -11.60
C SER A 440 -2.99 -15.25 -11.92
N VAL A 441 -2.35 -14.50 -12.82
CA VAL A 441 -2.93 -13.27 -13.36
C VAL A 441 -4.24 -13.60 -14.11
N SER A 442 -5.22 -12.71 -14.02
CA SER A 442 -6.51 -12.90 -14.68
C SER A 442 -6.37 -12.92 -16.21
N GLY A 443 -6.96 -13.92 -16.86
CA GLY A 443 -6.97 -14.08 -18.31
C GLY A 443 -8.21 -13.51 -19.01
N ASP A 444 -9.04 -12.74 -18.32
CA ASP A 444 -10.30 -12.17 -18.85
C ASP A 444 -10.08 -10.98 -19.80
N VAL A 445 -9.00 -10.22 -19.62
CA VAL A 445 -8.60 -9.13 -20.50
C VAL A 445 -7.46 -9.58 -21.41
N ILE A 446 -7.66 -9.41 -22.72
CA ILE A 446 -6.72 -9.84 -23.77
C ILE A 446 -6.04 -8.60 -24.35
N TYR A 447 -4.71 -8.64 -24.48
CA TYR A 447 -3.99 -7.61 -25.21
C TYR A 447 -4.15 -7.82 -26.72
N GLN A 448 -4.45 -6.76 -27.46
CA GLN A 448 -4.59 -6.79 -28.92
C GLN A 448 -3.64 -5.78 -29.57
N LEU A 449 -3.01 -6.17 -30.68
CA LEU A 449 -2.14 -5.32 -31.47
C LEU A 449 -2.33 -5.65 -32.94
N GLY A 450 -2.76 -4.66 -33.73
CA GLY A 450 -2.76 -4.74 -35.19
C GLY A 450 -1.47 -4.17 -35.74
N ILE A 451 -0.92 -4.82 -36.76
CA ILE A 451 0.24 -4.33 -37.48
C ILE A 451 -0.09 -4.40 -38.97
N GLU A 452 -0.32 -3.25 -39.57
CA GLU A 452 -0.54 -3.14 -41.01
C GLU A 452 0.75 -3.49 -41.73
N SER A 453 0.63 -4.19 -42.85
CA SER A 453 1.76 -4.30 -43.75
C SER A 453 1.91 -2.97 -44.48
N ASN A 454 2.97 -2.21 -44.18
CA ASN A 454 3.43 -1.13 -45.06
C ASN A 454 3.87 -1.66 -46.43
N HIS A 455 4.01 -2.98 -46.58
CA HIS A 455 4.12 -3.61 -47.89
C HIS A 455 2.85 -3.30 -48.67
N CYS A 456 2.96 -2.42 -49.66
CA CYS A 456 2.07 -2.55 -50.80
C CYS A 456 2.22 -3.99 -51.26
N VAL A 457 1.13 -4.75 -51.38
CA VAL A 457 1.17 -6.11 -51.92
C VAL A 457 1.80 -6.14 -53.34
N ALA A 458 1.92 -4.96 -53.95
CA ALA A 458 2.54 -4.69 -55.24
C ALA A 458 4.04 -4.33 -55.20
N ASP A 459 4.63 -4.07 -54.02
CA ASP A 459 6.06 -3.84 -53.81
C ASP A 459 6.70 -5.20 -53.55
N ILE A 460 7.09 -5.87 -54.63
CA ILE A 460 7.56 -7.25 -54.69
C ILE A 460 9.02 -7.34 -54.26
N ASP A 461 9.78 -6.24 -54.35
CA ASP A 461 11.18 -6.18 -53.94
C ASP A 461 11.41 -5.57 -52.55
N ASP A 462 10.33 -5.21 -51.85
CA ASP A 462 10.31 -4.57 -50.53
C ASP A 462 11.15 -3.28 -50.48
N SER A 463 11.15 -2.50 -51.57
CA SER A 463 11.92 -1.26 -51.66
C SER A 463 11.23 -0.04 -51.04
N GLY A 464 9.96 -0.18 -50.65
CA GLY A 464 9.08 0.89 -50.21
C GLY A 464 8.43 1.65 -51.36
N GLN A 465 8.56 1.19 -52.61
CA GLN A 465 7.95 1.79 -53.79
C GLN A 465 7.43 0.71 -54.73
N VAL A 466 6.21 0.89 -55.24
CA VAL A 466 5.69 0.09 -56.35
C VAL A 466 6.13 0.75 -57.66
N ASP A 467 7.17 0.20 -58.28
CA ASP A 467 7.75 0.74 -59.49
C ASP A 467 8.02 -0.32 -60.58
N ILE A 468 8.93 0.01 -61.49
CA ILE A 468 9.25 -0.86 -62.63
C ILE A 468 9.97 -2.14 -62.19
N VAL A 469 10.69 -2.12 -61.07
CA VAL A 469 11.43 -3.26 -60.53
C VAL A 469 10.45 -4.36 -60.12
N ASP A 470 9.35 -4.00 -59.46
CA ASP A 470 8.29 -4.95 -59.09
C ASP A 470 7.65 -5.61 -60.30
N ILE A 471 7.31 -4.82 -61.32
CA ILE A 471 6.78 -5.37 -62.58
C ILE A 471 7.79 -6.34 -63.21
N LEU A 472 9.09 -6.02 -63.18
CA LEU A 472 10.11 -6.87 -63.76
C LEU A 472 10.28 -8.18 -62.97
N LEU A 473 10.16 -8.15 -61.64
CA LEU A 473 10.17 -9.34 -60.80
C LEU A 473 8.93 -10.20 -61.04
N LEU A 474 7.75 -9.59 -61.10
CA LEU A 474 6.50 -10.27 -61.42
C LEU A 474 6.59 -10.97 -62.79
N LEU A 475 7.03 -10.24 -63.82
CA LEU A 475 7.18 -10.80 -65.16
C LEU A 475 8.25 -11.90 -65.24
N ALA A 476 9.27 -11.87 -64.38
CA ALA A 476 10.28 -12.92 -64.31
C ALA A 476 9.71 -14.23 -63.77
N LEU A 477 8.64 -14.16 -62.97
CA LEU A 477 7.94 -15.29 -62.36
C LEU A 477 6.62 -15.61 -63.09
N TRP A 478 6.40 -15.04 -64.27
CA TRP A 478 5.13 -15.17 -65.00
C TRP A 478 4.77 -16.62 -65.33
N GLY A 479 3.58 -17.02 -64.91
CA GLY A 479 3.06 -18.37 -65.09
C GLY A 479 3.70 -19.41 -64.17
N ASP A 480 4.59 -19.01 -63.26
CA ASP A 480 5.06 -19.89 -62.19
C ASP A 480 3.97 -20.04 -61.12
N ALA A 481 3.94 -21.22 -60.51
CA ALA A 481 3.00 -21.61 -59.48
C ALA A 481 3.73 -22.48 -58.45
N ASN A 482 3.40 -22.31 -57.16
CA ASN A 482 3.93 -23.13 -56.06
C ASN A 482 5.47 -23.14 -55.93
N THR A 483 6.13 -22.00 -56.18
CA THR A 483 7.55 -21.83 -55.84
C THR A 483 7.69 -20.73 -54.79
N PRO A 484 8.62 -20.83 -53.83
CA PRO A 484 8.80 -19.79 -52.82
C PRO A 484 9.09 -18.40 -53.40
N ALA A 485 9.63 -18.33 -54.63
CA ALA A 485 9.84 -17.06 -55.32
C ALA A 485 8.55 -16.50 -55.94
N ALA A 486 7.69 -17.37 -56.49
CA ALA A 486 6.41 -16.99 -57.08
C ALA A 486 5.41 -16.47 -56.03
N ASP A 487 5.50 -16.93 -54.78
CA ASP A 487 4.59 -16.51 -53.70
C ASP A 487 4.62 -14.99 -53.45
N ALA A 488 5.75 -14.30 -53.71
CA ALA A 488 5.86 -12.85 -53.58
C ALA A 488 5.28 -12.09 -54.80
N ALA A 489 5.23 -12.73 -55.97
CA ALA A 489 4.71 -12.14 -57.21
C ALA A 489 3.25 -12.53 -57.52
N ASP A 490 2.71 -13.54 -56.83
CA ASP A 490 1.29 -13.94 -56.82
C ASP A 490 0.53 -13.04 -55.84
N VAL A 491 0.40 -11.77 -56.23
CA VAL A 491 -0.14 -10.67 -55.43
C VAL A 491 -1.59 -10.94 -54.99
N ASN A 492 -2.38 -11.66 -55.79
CA ASN A 492 -3.76 -11.99 -55.46
C ASN A 492 -3.93 -13.34 -54.73
N GLN A 493 -2.85 -14.12 -54.58
CA GLN A 493 -2.78 -15.41 -53.91
C GLN A 493 -3.69 -16.50 -54.52
N ASP A 494 -3.89 -16.49 -55.85
CA ASP A 494 -4.71 -17.49 -56.55
C ASP A 494 -3.93 -18.76 -56.96
N GLY A 495 -2.62 -18.75 -56.74
CA GLY A 495 -1.71 -19.85 -56.95
C GLY A 495 -0.99 -19.82 -58.31
N ILE A 496 -1.12 -18.75 -59.10
CA ILE A 496 -0.36 -18.55 -60.35
C ILE A 496 -0.09 -17.06 -60.62
N VAL A 497 1.17 -16.71 -60.91
CA VAL A 497 1.51 -15.33 -61.32
C VAL A 497 0.99 -15.06 -62.73
N ALA A 498 -0.03 -14.21 -62.86
CA ALA A 498 -0.71 -13.96 -64.12
C ALA A 498 -1.04 -12.48 -64.34
N VAL A 499 -1.94 -12.23 -65.28
CA VAL A 499 -2.34 -10.88 -65.67
C VAL A 499 -3.04 -10.13 -64.53
N ASP A 500 -3.74 -10.84 -63.66
CA ASP A 500 -4.48 -10.22 -62.56
C ASP A 500 -3.51 -9.65 -61.51
N ASP A 501 -2.40 -10.34 -61.20
CA ASP A 501 -1.33 -9.83 -60.34
C ASP A 501 -0.67 -8.58 -60.93
N LEU A 502 -0.34 -8.60 -62.23
CA LEU A 502 0.24 -7.45 -62.91
C LEU A 502 -0.69 -6.23 -62.88
N LEU A 503 -2.00 -6.44 -62.99
CA LEU A 503 -2.97 -5.36 -62.90
C LEU A 503 -3.06 -4.79 -61.48
N ILE A 504 -2.85 -5.61 -60.44
CA ILE A 504 -2.74 -5.12 -59.06
C ILE A 504 -1.45 -4.30 -58.89
N VAL A 505 -0.31 -4.76 -59.41
CA VAL A 505 0.96 -4.03 -59.34
C VAL A 505 0.87 -2.66 -60.01
N ILE A 506 0.38 -2.62 -61.26
CA ILE A 506 0.19 -1.36 -61.98
C ILE A 506 -0.87 -0.48 -61.30
N GLY A 507 -1.90 -1.09 -60.71
CA GLY A 507 -2.97 -0.39 -60.00
C GLY A 507 -2.50 0.31 -58.72
N SER A 508 -1.39 -0.15 -58.14
CA SER A 508 -0.80 0.35 -56.89
C SER A 508 0.49 1.16 -57.11
N TRP A 509 0.75 1.62 -58.34
CA TRP A 509 1.99 2.32 -58.70
C TRP A 509 2.26 3.59 -57.88
N GLY A 510 3.48 3.72 -57.35
CA GLY A 510 3.92 4.87 -56.56
C GLY A 510 4.49 4.48 -55.20
N ASP A 511 4.59 5.46 -54.30
CA ASP A 511 5.07 5.22 -52.95
C ASP A 511 4.10 4.31 -52.17
N CYS A 512 4.68 3.41 -51.38
CA CYS A 512 4.07 2.86 -50.18
C CYS A 512 4.27 3.88 -49.04
#